data_AF-A0A1J5IJA5-F1
#
_entry.id   AF-A0A1J5IJA5-F1
#
_cell.length_a   1.000
_cell.length_b   1.000
_cell.length_c   1.000
_cell.angle_alpha   90.00
_cell.angle_beta   90.00
_cell.angle_gamma   90.00
#
_symmetry.space_group_name_H-M   'P 1'
#
loop_
_entity.id
_entity.type
_entity.pdbx_description
1 polymer ?
#
loop_
_entity_poly.entity_id
_entity_poly.type
_entity_poly.pdbx_seq_one_letter_code
_entity_poly.pdbx_strand_id
1 'polypeptide(L)' 'MSKQAVSITLDTNVIEKIDSLALGSDRPRSWLIAQAIDSYLLDLDDAEEALRRSRDANDPMISEDEMRKLLSV' A
#
# COMPACT_ATOMS: atom_id res chain seq x y z
N MET A 1 6.08 13.09 14.62
CA MET A 1 6.27 13.40 13.19
C MET A 1 5.51 14.67 12.85
N SER A 2 6.10 15.59 12.10
CA SER A 2 5.42 16.82 11.64
C SER A 2 4.55 16.51 10.42
N LYS A 3 3.32 17.05 10.39
CA LYS A 3 2.44 16.96 9.22
C LYS A 3 2.74 18.11 8.26
N GLN A 4 2.76 17.82 6.96
CA GLN A 4 2.89 18.84 5.91
C GLN A 4 1.62 18.84 5.05
N ALA A 5 1.12 20.02 4.71
CA ALA A 5 0.00 20.14 3.78
C ALA A 5 0.50 19.95 2.33
N VAL A 6 -0.23 19.16 1.56
CA VAL A 6 0.03 18.93 0.14
C VAL A 6 -1.23 19.29 -0.63
N SER A 7 -1.06 20.03 -1.73
CA SER A 7 -2.15 20.35 -2.67
C SER A 7 -2.06 19.41 -3.86
N ILE A 8 -3.17 18.74 -4.20
CA ILE A 8 -3.26 17.83 -5.34
C ILE A 8 -4.53 18.14 -6.14
N THR A 9 -4.45 17.94 -7.46
CA THR A 9 -5.61 18.01 -8.35
C THR A 9 -6.07 16.58 -8.63
N LEU A 10 -7.36 16.33 -8.46
CA LEU A 10 -8.00 15.05 -8.75
C LEU A 10 -9.22 15.27 -9.63
N ASP A 11 -9.59 14.26 -10.41
CA ASP A 11 -10.81 14.29 -11.19
C ASP A 11 -12.05 14.44 -10.29
N THR A 12 -13.05 15.17 -10.77
CA THR A 12 -14.27 15.48 -9.98
C THR A 12 -14.96 14.23 -9.46
N ASN A 13 -15.04 13.17 -10.27
CA ASN A 13 -15.65 11.89 -9.88
C ASN A 13 -14.91 11.20 -8.72
N VAL A 14 -13.59 11.38 -8.62
CA VAL A 14 -12.79 10.84 -7.51
C VAL A 14 -13.11 11.62 -6.22
N ILE A 15 -13.18 12.94 -6.31
CA ILE A 15 -13.52 13.81 -5.17
C ILE A 15 -14.92 13.45 -4.65
N GLU A 16 -15.91 13.31 -5.53
CA GLU A 16 -17.29 12.93 -5.15
C GLU A 16 -17.34 11.57 -4.45
N LYS A 17 -16.53 10.61 -4.91
CA LYS A 17 -16.42 9.28 -4.29
C LYS A 17 -15.79 9.37 -2.90
N ILE A 18 -14.72 10.15 -2.74
CA ILE A 18 -14.08 10.39 -1.42
C ILE A 18 -15.07 11.04 -0.46
N ASP A 19 -15.82 12.03 -0.92
CA ASP A 19 -16.81 12.74 -0.10
C ASP A 19 -17.94 11.80 0.36
N SER A 20 -18.42 10.93 -0.53
CA SER A 20 -19.41 9.91 -0.19
C SER A 20 -18.89 8.92 0.86
N LEU A 21 -17.64 8.48 0.73
CA LEU A 21 -17.00 7.59 1.71
C LEU A 21 -16.76 8.28 3.06
N ALA A 22 -16.36 9.54 3.05
CA ALA A 22 -16.16 10.34 4.26
C ALA A 22 -17.46 10.45 5.06
N LEU A 23 -18.57 10.75 4.38
CA LEU A 23 -19.91 10.80 4.98
C LEU A 23 -20.34 9.46 5.58
N GLY A 24 -20.09 8.35 4.86
CA GLY A 24 -20.49 7.01 5.32
C GLY A 24 -19.62 6.41 6.43
N SER A 25 -18.38 6.88 6.59
CA SER A 25 -17.40 6.29 7.52
C SER A 25 -17.11 7.13 8.78
N ASP A 26 -17.68 8.33 8.88
CA ASP A 26 -17.37 9.32 9.93
C ASP A 26 -15.86 9.63 10.01
N ARG A 27 -15.17 9.60 8.86
CA ARG A 27 -13.75 9.91 8.73
C ARG A 27 -13.56 11.15 7.86
N PRO A 28 -12.61 12.04 8.19
CA PRO A 28 -12.34 13.19 7.35
C PRO A 28 -11.69 12.76 6.03
N ARG A 29 -11.92 13.53 4.95
CA ARG A 29 -11.35 13.28 3.62
C ARG A 29 -9.84 13.08 3.66
N SER A 30 -9.14 13.91 4.44
CA SER A 30 -7.69 13.85 4.59
C SER A 30 -7.20 12.52 5.18
N TRP A 31 -7.99 11.90 6.06
CA TRP A 31 -7.65 10.58 6.60
C TRP A 31 -7.80 9.50 5.54
N LEU A 32 -8.90 9.51 4.77
CA LEU A 32 -9.11 8.56 3.67
C LEU A 32 -8.02 8.66 2.60
N ILE A 33 -7.66 9.90 2.22
CA ILE A 33 -6.60 10.15 1.24
C ILE A 33 -5.25 9.67 1.78
N ALA A 34 -4.90 10.00 3.02
CA ALA A 34 -3.65 9.56 3.63
C ALA A 34 -3.58 8.03 3.68
N GLN A 35 -4.66 7.37 4.14
CA GLN A 35 -4.71 5.91 4.22
C GLN A 35 -4.59 5.24 2.85
N ALA A 36 -5.22 5.80 1.81
CA ALA A 36 -5.14 5.29 0.45
C ALA A 36 -3.71 5.41 -0.10
N ILE A 37 -3.03 6.55 0.14
CA ILE A 37 -1.64 6.76 -0.26
C ILE A 37 -0.72 5.81 0.49
N ASP A 38 -0.86 5.68 1.82
CA ASP A 38 -0.02 4.79 2.63
C ASP A 38 -0.17 3.33 2.18
N SER A 39 -1.40 2.88 1.89
CA SER A 39 -1.65 1.53 1.39
C SER A 39 -1.04 1.31 0.01
N TYR A 40 -1.18 2.29 -0.89
CA TYR A 40 -0.58 2.22 -2.22
C TYR A 40 0.95 2.16 -2.17
N LEU A 41 1.58 2.95 -1.29
CA LEU A 41 3.03 2.95 -1.11
C LEU A 41 3.53 1.63 -0.53
N LEU A 42 2.78 1.03 0.40
CA LEU A 42 3.11 -0.29 0.94
C LEU A 42 3.06 -1.37 -0.15
N ASP A 43 1.99 -1.39 -0.94
CA ASP A 43 1.85 -2.35 -2.05
C ASP A 43 2.95 -2.16 -3.10
N LEU A 44 3.38 -0.91 -3.33
CA LEU A 44 4.46 -0.60 -4.26
C LEU A 44 5.80 -1.12 -3.74
N ASP A 45 6.12 -0.93 -2.45
CA ASP A 45 7.34 -1.43 -1.83
C ASP A 45 7.42 -2.97 -1.90
N ASP A 46 6.32 -3.65 -1.59
CA ASP A 46 6.22 -5.11 -1.71
C ASP A 46 6.45 -5.59 -3.16
N ALA A 47 5.87 -4.89 -4.14
CA ALA A 47 6.06 -5.21 -5.55
C ALA A 47 7.51 -4.98 -6.02
N GLU A 48 8.14 -3.89 -5.56
CA GLU A 48 9.55 -3.60 -5.87
C GLU A 48 10.49 -4.65 -5.28
N GLU A 49 10.27 -5.08 -4.04
CA GLU A 49 11.04 -6.14 -3.40
C GLU A 49 10.87 -7.47 -4.11
N ALA A 50 9.64 -7.83 -4.50
CA ALA A 50 9.38 -9.04 -5.30
C ALA A 50 10.09 -9.00 -6.66
N LEU A 51 10.06 -7.86 -7.35
CA LEU A 51 10.78 -7.68 -8.61
C LEU A 51 12.29 -7.75 -8.43
N ARG A 52 12.82 -7.17 -7.35
CA ARG A 52 14.24 -7.22 -7.00
C ARG A 52 14.69 -8.66 -6.80
N ARG A 53 13.95 -9.45 -6.01
CA ARG A 53 14.20 -10.88 -5.78
C ARG A 53 14.14 -11.69 -7.06
N SER A 54 13.12 -11.47 -7.89
CA SER A 54 12.99 -12.15 -9.18
C SER A 54 14.18 -11.94 -10.12
N ARG A 55 14.95 -10.85 -9.96
CA ARG A 55 16.13 -10.53 -10.76
C ARG A 55 17.44 -10.95 -10.09
N ASP A 56 17.41 -11.38 -8.84
CA ASP A 56 18.58 -11.82 -8.10
C ASP A 56 18.81 -13.31 -8.36
N ALA A 57 19.81 -13.62 -9.19
CA ALA A 57 20.18 -15.00 -9.50
C ALA A 57 20.73 -15.78 -8.29
N ASN A 58 21.04 -15.09 -7.19
CA ASN A 58 21.48 -15.69 -5.94
C ASN A 58 20.36 -15.76 -4.90
N ASP A 59 19.13 -15.35 -5.22
CA ASP A 59 18.00 -15.47 -4.30
C ASP A 59 17.74 -16.97 -4.03
N PRO A 60 17.83 -17.43 -2.77
CA PRO A 60 17.73 -18.85 -2.47
C PRO A 60 16.35 -19.42 -2.82
N MET A 61 16.32 -20.39 -3.73
CA MET A 61 15.11 -21.16 -3.97
C MET A 61 14.95 -22.20 -2.85
N ILE A 62 13.87 -22.10 -2.09
CA ILE A 62 13.53 -23.05 -1.02
C ILE A 62 12.37 -23.95 -1.45
N SER A 63 12.35 -25.18 -0.96
CA SER A 63 11.22 -26.10 -1.12
C SER A 63 10.03 -25.70 -0.23
N GLU A 64 8.84 -26.23 -0.52
CA GLU A 64 7.65 -26.03 0.30
C GLU A 64 7.89 -26.46 1.76
N ASP A 65 8.56 -27.59 1.98
CA ASP A 65 8.89 -28.10 3.31
C ASP A 65 9.82 -27.16 4.09
N GLU A 66 10.80 -26.55 3.42
CA GLU A 66 11.69 -25.54 4.03
C GLU A 66 10.93 -24.25 4.34
N MET A 67 10.05 -23.80 3.43
CA MET A 67 9.19 -22.64 3.65
C MET A 67 8.27 -22.83 4.86
N ARG A 68 7.63 -23.99 4.98
CA ARG A 68 6.76 -24.36 6.12
C ARG A 68 7.50 -24.28 7.45
N LYS A 69 8.72 -24.83 7.50
CA LYS A 69 9.61 -24.75 8.68
C LYS A 69 9.94 -23.29 9.05
N LEU A 70 10.24 -22.43 8.07
CA LEU A 70 10.56 -21.02 8.32
C LEU A 70 9.35 -20.22 8.83
N LEU A 71 8.16 -20.51 8.29
CA LEU A 71 6.90 -19.86 8.68
C LEU A 71 6.30 -20.45 9.96
N SER A 72 6.91 -21.50 10.52
CA SER A 72 6.39 -22.23 11.70
C SER A 72 4.97 -22.77 11.49
N VAL A 73 4.67 -23.24 10.27
CA VAL A 73 3.37 -23.82 9.85
C VAL A 73 3.53 -25.18 9.18
#